data_AF-A0A212SNC6-F1
#
_entry.id   AF-A0A212SNC6-F1
#
_cell.length_a   1.000
_cell.length_b   1.000
_cell.length_c   1.000
_cell.angle_alpha   90.00
_cell.angle_beta   90.00
_cell.angle_gamma   90.00
#
_symmetry.space_group_name_H-M   'P 1'
#
loop_
_entity.id
_entity.type
_entity.pdbx_description
1 polymer ?
#
loop_
_entity_poly.entity_id
_entity_poly.type
_entity_poly.pdbx_seq_one_letter_code
_entity_poly.pdbx_strand_id
1 'polypeptide(L)'
;MNDSPGWASPGSAPSDGKEKAIPRPSDPQDGSGPTGQWSPEQPPPGQWSPPSNPGNGPGTRPPTPGWGGGPQRQGWAGPPAAAKPGVIPLRPLSLGEILDGSVSALRAHWRTALGFSLTVSVITQIAVILMQRYLLPEPTSIDPNATGTEALRQTADSARSTLISLAPVSLLSMIATLFTASVVTVIISRSVLGRPTTLADSWAEARPRVLPLLGLTVLVAVIMAAIMAVGIGPGLLLGSEAGAALAFLGFAAACVVMLWLNVSFALAAPALMLERQSIVAALRRSAKLVRGAWWRTFGILALTYLLTFLLTFLVSIPFTAIAVIADGTEVSDLFGGTAPSVGWPFLIVTGIGEVIVSTLIYPFVAGVMALLYMDQRIRREALDLDLARAAGLPGYGDNTPRS
;
A
#
# COMPACT_ATOMS: atom_id res chain seq x y z
N MET A 1 19.25 68.00 -16.18
CA MET A 1 19.32 67.13 -17.37
C MET A 1 19.35 65.70 -16.86
N ASN A 2 18.29 64.91 -16.71
CA ASN A 2 16.82 64.91 -16.85
C ASN A 2 16.41 63.75 -15.91
N ASP A 3 15.24 63.60 -15.31
CA ASP A 3 14.07 64.40 -14.99
C ASP A 3 13.33 63.56 -13.92
N SER A 4 12.86 64.19 -12.84
CA SER A 4 11.80 63.66 -11.96
C SER A 4 10.42 63.88 -12.66
N PRO A 5 9.21 63.60 -12.12
CA PRO A 5 8.78 63.12 -10.79
C PRO A 5 7.66 62.02 -10.85
N GLY A 6 7.31 61.29 -9.79
CA GLY A 6 6.42 61.73 -8.72
C GLY A 6 5.05 62.17 -9.24
N TRP A 7 4.09 61.24 -9.36
CA TRP A 7 2.68 61.56 -9.62
C TRP A 7 1.77 60.98 -8.53
N ALA A 8 1.03 61.90 -7.90
CA ALA A 8 0.00 61.68 -6.89
C ALA A 8 -1.33 61.32 -7.55
N SER A 9 -2.14 60.49 -6.90
CA SER A 9 -3.52 60.24 -7.34
C SER A 9 -4.42 61.43 -6.95
N PRO A 10 -5.28 61.96 -7.83
CA PRO A 10 -6.15 63.10 -7.54
C PRO A 10 -7.32 62.73 -6.61
N GLY A 11 -7.72 63.68 -5.76
CA GLY A 11 -8.87 63.55 -4.87
C GLY A 11 -10.24 63.88 -5.50
N SER A 12 -11.25 63.20 -4.96
CA SER A 12 -12.59 63.65 -4.52
C SER A 12 -13.56 64.41 -5.45
N ALA A 13 -14.73 63.79 -5.72
CA ALA A 13 -16.07 64.40 -5.57
C ALA A 13 -17.17 63.29 -5.47
N PRO A 14 -18.37 63.58 -4.92
CA PRO A 14 -19.07 62.72 -3.96
C PRO A 14 -20.18 61.84 -4.58
N SER A 15 -20.48 60.72 -3.92
CA SER A 15 -21.75 60.02 -4.12
C SER A 15 -22.29 59.53 -2.77
N ASP A 16 -23.37 60.16 -2.34
CA ASP A 16 -24.23 59.72 -1.25
C ASP A 16 -24.72 58.29 -1.45
N GLY A 17 -24.85 57.54 -0.35
CA GLY A 17 -25.94 56.58 -0.20
C GLY A 17 -25.57 55.12 0.06
N LYS A 18 -25.71 54.75 1.35
CA LYS A 18 -26.08 53.42 1.88
C LYS A 18 -24.97 52.37 1.99
N GLU A 19 -24.19 52.46 3.08
CA GLU A 19 -23.47 51.32 3.65
C GLU A 19 -24.46 50.27 4.21
N LYS A 20 -24.40 49.06 3.66
CA LYS A 20 -24.89 47.85 4.33
C LYS A 20 -23.73 47.30 5.16
N ALA A 21 -23.87 47.37 6.48
CA ALA A 21 -22.93 46.83 7.44
C ALA A 21 -22.84 45.30 7.34
N ILE A 22 -21.61 44.79 7.26
CA ILE A 22 -21.26 43.37 7.38
C ILE A 22 -21.14 43.05 8.89
N PRO A 23 -21.90 42.09 9.47
CA PRO A 23 -21.78 41.80 10.90
C PRO A 23 -20.52 40.96 11.18
N ARG A 24 -19.70 41.42 12.14
CA ARG A 24 -18.69 40.59 12.82
C ARG A 24 -19.37 39.70 13.88
N PRO A 25 -18.85 38.49 14.16
CA PRO A 25 -19.33 37.67 15.28
C PRO A 25 -18.97 38.30 16.62
N SER A 26 -19.92 38.29 17.55
CA SER A 26 -19.79 38.80 18.92
C SER A 26 -19.22 37.75 19.88
N ASP A 27 -18.34 38.18 20.78
CA ASP A 27 -17.79 37.41 21.91
C ASP A 27 -18.86 37.09 22.98
N PRO A 28 -18.65 36.07 23.84
CA PRO A 28 -19.64 35.62 24.82
C PRO A 28 -19.73 36.60 25.99
N GLN A 29 -20.95 37.04 26.29
CA GLN A 29 -21.25 37.92 27.41
C GLN A 29 -21.83 37.10 28.57
N ASP A 30 -21.04 36.90 29.62
CA ASP A 30 -21.51 36.38 30.91
C ASP A 30 -22.42 37.43 31.58
N GLY A 31 -23.68 37.08 31.83
CA GLY A 31 -24.65 38.00 32.44
C GLY A 31 -25.94 37.31 32.87
N SER A 32 -26.12 37.22 34.18
CA SER A 32 -27.25 36.68 34.93
C SER A 32 -28.64 37.26 34.55
N GLY A 33 -29.60 36.38 34.26
CA GLY A 33 -31.03 36.68 34.11
C GLY A 33 -31.91 35.44 34.42
N PRO A 34 -33.16 35.61 34.86
CA PRO A 34 -33.85 34.67 35.75
C PRO A 34 -34.37 33.38 35.07
N THR A 35 -34.33 32.29 35.84
CA THR A 35 -34.82 30.94 35.50
C THR A 35 -36.30 30.94 35.11
N GLY A 36 -36.58 30.70 33.83
CA GLY A 36 -37.92 30.42 33.33
C GLY A 36 -38.35 29.00 33.69
N GLN A 37 -39.32 28.88 34.59
CA GLN A 37 -40.00 27.64 34.94
C GLN A 37 -40.78 27.12 33.72
N TRP A 38 -40.52 25.87 33.35
CA TRP A 38 -41.28 25.15 32.33
C TRP A 38 -42.63 24.72 32.92
N SER A 39 -43.71 24.90 32.16
CA SER A 39 -45.10 24.67 32.56
C SER A 39 -45.40 23.20 32.97
N PRO A 40 -46.37 22.94 33.87
CA PRO A 40 -46.63 21.60 34.41
C PRO A 40 -47.39 20.64 33.47
N GLU A 41 -48.05 21.10 32.41
CA GLU A 41 -48.86 20.25 31.54
C GLU A 41 -48.15 19.90 30.21
N GLN A 42 -47.33 18.85 30.21
CA GLN A 42 -46.99 18.12 28.97
C GLN A 42 -47.93 16.92 28.77
N PRO A 43 -48.49 16.70 27.57
CA PRO A 43 -49.21 15.46 27.26
C PRO A 43 -48.24 14.27 27.24
N PRO A 44 -48.67 13.06 27.62
CA PRO A 44 -47.79 11.89 27.69
C PRO A 44 -47.24 11.52 26.31
N PRO A 45 -46.00 10.98 26.24
CA PRO A 45 -45.34 10.63 24.99
C PRO A 45 -46.15 9.58 24.22
N GLY A 46 -46.49 9.92 22.96
CA GLY A 46 -47.16 8.99 22.05
C GLY A 46 -46.28 7.76 21.78
N GLN A 47 -46.84 6.58 22.03
CA GLN A 47 -46.19 5.32 21.68
C GLN A 47 -46.17 5.18 20.15
N TRP A 48 -44.98 5.24 19.57
CA TRP A 48 -44.78 4.99 18.15
C TRP A 48 -44.73 3.47 17.91
N SER A 49 -45.72 2.93 17.22
CA SER A 49 -45.74 1.55 16.74
C SER A 49 -45.27 1.51 15.27
N PRO A 50 -44.39 0.56 14.88
CA PRO A 50 -43.95 0.45 13.50
C PRO A 50 -45.12 0.04 12.56
N PRO A 51 -45.11 0.46 11.28
CA PRO A 51 -46.16 0.09 10.34
C PRO A 51 -46.22 -1.43 10.14
N SER A 52 -47.38 -2.02 10.42
CA SER A 52 -47.66 -3.41 10.07
C SER A 52 -47.88 -3.51 8.56
N ASN A 53 -47.15 -4.44 7.95
CA ASN A 53 -47.26 -4.77 6.53
C ASN A 53 -48.60 -5.47 6.27
N PRO A 54 -49.47 -5.02 5.33
CA PRO A 54 -50.69 -5.73 4.99
C PRO A 54 -50.34 -6.89 4.04
N GLY A 55 -50.07 -8.06 4.60
CA GLY A 55 -49.81 -9.29 3.86
C GLY A 55 -50.65 -10.44 4.40
N ASN A 56 -51.67 -10.82 3.63
CA ASN A 56 -52.57 -11.95 3.87
C ASN A 56 -51.81 -13.28 4.04
N GLY A 57 -52.15 -14.03 5.10
CA GLY A 57 -51.81 -15.45 5.24
C GLY A 57 -52.42 -16.04 6.53
N PRO A 58 -53.26 -17.09 6.47
CA PRO A 58 -53.86 -17.66 7.67
C PRO A 58 -52.86 -18.61 8.35
N GLY A 59 -52.49 -18.28 9.59
CA GLY A 59 -51.88 -19.25 10.50
C GLY A 59 -50.58 -18.78 11.15
N THR A 60 -50.69 -18.05 12.27
CA THR A 60 -49.63 -18.03 13.29
C THR A 60 -50.26 -18.06 14.68
N ARG A 61 -49.70 -18.92 15.55
CA ARG A 61 -50.17 -19.28 16.90
C ARG A 61 -50.06 -18.09 17.88
N PRO A 62 -50.89 -18.03 18.93
CA PRO A 62 -50.79 -16.98 19.94
C PRO A 62 -49.49 -17.13 20.76
N PRO A 63 -48.78 -16.02 21.08
CA PRO A 63 -47.64 -16.09 21.98
C PRO A 63 -48.10 -16.22 23.43
N THR A 64 -47.45 -17.14 24.15
CA THR A 64 -47.60 -17.40 25.58
C THR A 64 -47.04 -16.23 26.42
N PRO A 65 -47.67 -15.86 27.55
CA PRO A 65 -47.17 -14.80 28.44
C PRO A 65 -45.95 -15.29 29.25
N GLY A 66 -44.75 -14.81 28.90
CA GLY A 66 -43.52 -15.01 29.66
C GLY A 66 -43.20 -13.79 30.53
N TRP A 67 -43.25 -13.97 31.85
CA TRP A 67 -42.81 -13.03 32.88
C TRP A 67 -41.29 -12.84 32.87
N GLY A 68 -40.82 -11.60 33.07
CA GLY A 68 -39.43 -11.32 33.49
C GLY A 68 -38.71 -10.23 32.70
N GLY A 69 -39.21 -8.98 32.74
CA GLY A 69 -38.49 -7.81 32.22
C GLY A 69 -37.38 -7.37 33.18
N GLY A 70 -36.13 -7.72 32.89
CA GLY A 70 -34.95 -7.09 33.48
C GLY A 70 -34.63 -5.77 32.76
N PRO A 71 -34.17 -4.71 33.45
CA PRO A 71 -33.94 -3.40 32.86
C PRO A 71 -32.80 -3.47 31.82
N GLN A 72 -33.19 -3.25 30.57
CA GLN A 72 -32.30 -3.21 29.42
C GLN A 72 -31.40 -1.98 29.53
N ARG A 73 -30.14 -2.20 29.93
CA ARG A 73 -29.10 -1.18 29.98
C ARG A 73 -28.99 -0.52 28.59
N GLN A 74 -29.28 0.78 28.52
CA GLN A 74 -28.97 1.64 27.37
C GLN A 74 -27.46 1.64 27.17
N GLY A 75 -27.00 0.71 26.34
CA GLY A 75 -25.63 0.68 25.85
C GLY A 75 -25.39 1.90 24.97
N TRP A 76 -24.35 2.65 25.32
CA TRP A 76 -23.75 3.74 24.56
C TRP A 76 -23.79 3.41 23.05
N ALA A 77 -24.62 4.14 22.30
CA ALA A 77 -24.75 3.95 20.87
C ALA A 77 -23.39 4.23 20.22
N GLY A 78 -22.74 3.17 19.75
CA GLY A 78 -21.57 3.31 18.90
C GLY A 78 -21.90 4.19 17.69
N PRO A 79 -20.91 4.90 17.12
CA PRO A 79 -21.15 5.81 16.01
C PRO A 79 -21.92 5.11 14.88
N PRO A 80 -22.86 5.82 14.21
CA PRO A 80 -23.80 5.23 13.26
C PRO A 80 -23.05 4.42 12.20
N ALA A 81 -23.52 3.19 11.96
CA ALA A 81 -22.94 2.30 10.97
C ALA A 81 -23.07 2.94 9.58
N ALA A 82 -21.96 3.46 9.06
CA ALA A 82 -21.88 4.02 7.72
C ALA A 82 -22.31 2.98 6.68
N ALA A 83 -22.99 3.45 5.62
CA ALA A 83 -23.40 2.60 4.51
C ALA A 83 -22.20 1.81 3.97
N LYS A 84 -22.37 0.48 3.83
CA LYS A 84 -21.39 -0.45 3.29
C LYS A 84 -21.83 -0.90 1.90
N PRO A 85 -21.46 -0.21 0.81
CA PRO A 85 -21.51 -0.81 -0.51
C PRO A 85 -20.31 -1.77 -0.62
N GLY A 86 -20.48 -3.02 -0.19
CA GLY A 86 -19.46 -4.08 -0.23
C GLY A 86 -18.85 -4.45 1.13
N VAL A 87 -17.69 -5.13 1.10
CA VAL A 87 -17.03 -5.71 2.30
C VAL A 87 -16.28 -4.66 3.15
N ILE A 88 -16.12 -3.43 2.66
CA ILE A 88 -15.21 -2.42 3.26
C ILE A 88 -15.98 -1.19 3.73
N PRO A 89 -15.80 -0.74 4.99
CA PRO A 89 -16.46 0.45 5.50
C PRO A 89 -15.88 1.73 4.86
N LEU A 90 -16.74 2.68 4.50
CA LEU A 90 -16.37 3.97 3.91
C LEU A 90 -15.87 4.98 4.97
N ARG A 91 -15.00 4.52 5.88
CA ARG A 91 -14.39 5.33 6.94
C ARG A 91 -12.87 5.13 6.93
N PRO A 92 -12.11 6.02 7.59
CA PRO A 92 -10.69 5.80 7.79
C PRO A 92 -10.44 4.44 8.45
N LEU A 93 -9.67 3.58 7.78
CA LEU A 93 -9.50 2.17 8.18
C LEU A 93 -8.50 2.06 9.34
N SER A 94 -8.63 1.04 10.18
CA SER A 94 -7.60 0.61 11.13
C SER A 94 -6.65 -0.40 10.47
N LEU A 95 -5.49 -0.64 11.09
CA LEU A 95 -4.51 -1.63 10.58
C LEU A 95 -5.14 -3.03 10.44
N GLY A 96 -5.91 -3.46 11.45
CA GLY A 96 -6.60 -4.76 11.42
C GLY A 96 -7.64 -4.85 10.30
N GLU A 97 -8.41 -3.78 10.06
CA GLU A 97 -9.39 -3.73 8.97
C GLU A 97 -8.73 -3.72 7.58
N ILE A 98 -7.52 -3.15 7.43
CA ILE A 98 -6.77 -3.22 6.17
C ILE A 98 -6.32 -4.67 5.90
N LEU A 99 -5.77 -5.35 6.90
CA LEU A 99 -5.32 -6.74 6.75
C LEU A 99 -6.51 -7.69 6.54
N ASP A 100 -7.53 -7.61 7.39
CA ASP A 100 -8.73 -8.45 7.27
C ASP A 100 -9.51 -8.16 5.98
N GLY A 101 -9.59 -6.88 5.57
CA GLY A 101 -10.18 -6.47 4.31
C GLY A 101 -9.43 -7.04 3.11
N SER A 102 -8.09 -7.08 3.15
CA SER A 102 -7.28 -7.65 2.07
C SER A 102 -7.50 -9.17 1.93
N VAL A 103 -7.56 -9.90 3.05
CA VAL A 103 -7.81 -11.35 3.06
C VAL A 103 -9.25 -11.66 2.66
N SER A 104 -10.21 -10.88 3.14
CA SER A 104 -11.62 -11.03 2.78
C SER A 104 -11.86 -10.79 1.29
N ALA A 105 -11.21 -9.77 0.71
CA ALA A 105 -11.27 -9.51 -0.72
C ALA A 105 -10.60 -10.62 -1.54
N LEU A 106 -9.45 -11.13 -1.08
CA LEU A 106 -8.79 -12.29 -1.68
C LEU A 106 -9.72 -13.52 -1.67
N ARG A 107 -10.35 -13.82 -0.53
CA ARG A 107 -11.27 -14.97 -0.39
C ARG A 107 -12.49 -14.84 -1.30
N ALA A 108 -13.05 -13.63 -1.44
CA ALA A 108 -14.19 -13.38 -2.31
C ALA A 108 -13.88 -13.59 -3.79
N HIS A 109 -12.64 -13.29 -4.23
CA HIS A 109 -12.24 -13.33 -5.65
C HIS A 109 -11.03 -14.23 -5.92
N TRP A 110 -10.88 -15.30 -5.14
CA TRP A 110 -9.66 -16.13 -5.10
C TRP A 110 -9.30 -16.74 -6.47
N ARG A 111 -10.30 -17.13 -7.28
CA ARG A 111 -10.05 -17.75 -8.60
C ARG A 111 -9.36 -16.80 -9.56
N THR A 112 -9.85 -15.56 -9.62
CA THR A 112 -9.30 -14.50 -10.48
C THR A 112 -7.94 -14.06 -9.93
N ALA A 113 -7.85 -13.86 -8.62
CA ALA A 113 -6.64 -13.41 -7.95
C ALA A 113 -5.48 -14.41 -8.08
N LEU A 114 -5.72 -15.69 -7.74
CA LEU A 114 -4.70 -16.75 -7.84
C LEU A 114 -4.35 -17.09 -9.28
N GLY A 115 -5.32 -17.06 -10.21
CA GLY A 115 -5.05 -17.34 -11.62
C GLY A 115 -4.08 -16.31 -12.23
N PHE A 116 -4.28 -15.03 -11.93
CA PHE A 116 -3.36 -13.98 -12.37
C PHE A 116 -2.00 -14.06 -11.68
N SER A 117 -1.96 -14.18 -10.36
CA SER A 117 -0.69 -14.25 -9.65
C SER A 117 0.11 -15.47 -10.08
N LEU A 118 -0.51 -16.65 -10.24
CA LEU A 118 0.15 -17.85 -10.75
C LEU A 118 0.76 -17.63 -12.14
N THR A 119 -0.01 -17.07 -13.08
CA THR A 119 0.47 -16.83 -14.45
C THR A 119 1.68 -15.91 -14.45
N VAL A 120 1.60 -14.79 -13.72
CA VAL A 120 2.69 -13.81 -13.66
C VAL A 120 3.90 -14.36 -12.89
N SER A 121 3.66 -15.12 -11.82
CA SER A 121 4.70 -15.81 -11.03
C SER A 121 5.47 -16.82 -11.87
N VAL A 122 4.79 -17.67 -12.65
CA VAL A 122 5.44 -18.65 -13.53
C VAL A 122 6.30 -17.96 -14.58
N ILE A 123 5.77 -16.95 -15.28
CA ILE A 123 6.53 -16.19 -16.29
C ILE A 123 7.76 -15.53 -15.67
N THR A 124 7.57 -14.88 -14.52
CA THR A 124 8.65 -14.22 -13.78
C THR A 124 9.71 -15.23 -13.34
N GLN A 125 9.30 -16.37 -12.78
CA GLN A 125 10.23 -17.36 -12.26
C GLN A 125 11.02 -18.04 -13.38
N ILE A 126 10.41 -18.30 -14.53
CA ILE A 126 11.12 -18.81 -15.71
C ILE A 126 12.20 -17.79 -16.13
N ALA A 127 11.86 -16.50 -16.20
CA ALA A 127 12.82 -15.46 -16.56
C ALA A 127 13.98 -15.39 -15.55
N VAL A 128 13.69 -15.48 -14.25
CA VAL A 128 14.69 -15.48 -13.17
C VAL A 128 15.61 -16.71 -13.29
N ILE A 129 15.07 -17.91 -13.48
CA ILE A 129 15.85 -19.15 -13.62
C ILE A 129 16.76 -19.10 -14.85
N LEU A 130 16.23 -18.67 -16.00
CA LEU A 130 17.03 -18.56 -17.23
C LEU A 130 18.14 -17.52 -17.06
N MET A 131 17.86 -16.40 -16.39
CA MET A 131 18.90 -15.41 -16.09
C MET A 131 19.97 -15.98 -15.16
N GLN A 132 19.58 -16.62 -14.06
CA GLN A 132 20.52 -17.24 -13.14
C GLN A 132 21.41 -18.28 -13.83
N ARG A 133 20.85 -19.03 -14.79
CA ARG A 133 21.59 -20.08 -15.49
C ARG A 133 22.56 -19.57 -16.56
N TYR A 134 22.16 -18.55 -17.32
CA TYR A 134 22.88 -18.16 -18.54
C TYR A 134 23.58 -16.80 -18.47
N LEU A 135 23.18 -15.92 -17.56
CA LEU A 135 23.71 -14.56 -17.48
C LEU A 135 24.64 -14.35 -16.28
N LEU A 136 24.65 -15.26 -15.29
CA LEU A 136 25.53 -15.16 -14.13
C LEU A 136 26.96 -15.64 -14.47
N PRO A 137 28.00 -14.83 -14.19
CA PRO A 137 29.38 -15.28 -14.26
C PRO A 137 29.62 -16.45 -13.30
N GLU A 138 30.52 -17.36 -13.68
CA GLU A 138 30.97 -18.42 -12.77
C GLU A 138 31.61 -17.80 -11.51
N PRO A 139 31.42 -18.43 -10.34
CA PRO A 139 31.96 -17.93 -9.08
C PRO A 139 33.49 -17.90 -9.14
N THR A 140 34.09 -16.84 -8.63
CA THR A 140 35.55 -16.77 -8.48
C THR A 140 36.00 -17.77 -7.41
N SER A 141 36.94 -18.66 -7.76
CA SER A 141 37.51 -19.64 -6.83
C SER A 141 38.35 -18.96 -5.75
N ILE A 142 38.07 -19.29 -4.49
CA ILE A 142 38.86 -18.86 -3.32
C ILE A 142 39.94 -19.91 -3.04
N ASP A 143 41.18 -19.49 -2.74
CA ASP A 143 42.24 -20.42 -2.32
C ASP A 143 41.99 -20.91 -0.88
N PRO A 144 41.73 -22.22 -0.67
CA PRO A 144 41.45 -22.76 0.67
C PRO A 144 42.65 -22.69 1.63
N ASN A 145 43.86 -22.45 1.13
CA ASN A 145 45.09 -22.45 1.92
C ASN A 145 45.53 -21.04 2.37
N ALA A 146 44.77 -20.00 2.01
CA ALA A 146 45.07 -18.64 2.44
C ALA A 146 44.95 -18.51 3.98
N THR A 147 45.95 -17.91 4.62
CA THR A 147 45.97 -17.71 6.07
C THR A 147 46.24 -16.24 6.44
N GLY A 148 45.73 -15.81 7.60
CA GLY A 148 45.98 -14.48 8.15
C GLY A 148 45.41 -13.34 7.30
N THR A 149 46.23 -12.32 7.02
CA THR A 149 45.84 -11.11 6.29
C THR A 149 45.50 -11.37 4.82
N GLU A 150 46.06 -12.42 4.22
CA GLU A 150 45.76 -12.80 2.84
C GLU A 150 44.35 -13.37 2.72
N ALA A 151 43.93 -14.21 3.68
CA ALA A 151 42.57 -14.72 3.74
C ALA A 151 41.53 -13.60 3.88
N LEU A 152 41.82 -12.57 4.70
CA LEU A 152 40.94 -11.41 4.87
C LEU A 152 40.80 -10.59 3.58
N ARG A 153 41.92 -10.37 2.86
CA ARG A 153 41.89 -9.68 1.56
C ARG A 153 41.12 -10.47 0.51
N GLN A 154 41.40 -11.76 0.38
CA GLN A 154 40.69 -12.64 -0.54
C GLN A 154 39.19 -12.72 -0.23
N THR A 155 38.80 -12.73 1.05
CA THR A 155 37.39 -12.68 1.46
C THR A 155 36.74 -11.36 1.06
N ALA A 156 37.42 -10.23 1.27
CA ALA A 156 36.91 -8.92 0.90
C ALA A 156 36.79 -8.75 -0.63
N ASP A 157 37.77 -9.23 -1.39
CA ASP A 157 37.75 -9.20 -2.85
C ASP A 157 36.67 -10.13 -3.43
N SER A 158 36.49 -11.31 -2.83
CA SER A 158 35.43 -12.25 -3.20
C SER A 158 34.04 -11.70 -2.86
N ALA A 159 33.89 -11.04 -1.71
CA ALA A 159 32.64 -10.35 -1.37
C ALA A 159 32.35 -9.21 -2.34
N ARG A 160 33.37 -8.41 -2.70
CA ARG A 160 33.24 -7.33 -3.69
C ARG A 160 32.86 -7.87 -5.08
N SER A 161 33.52 -8.91 -5.57
CA SER A 161 33.23 -9.52 -6.86
C SER A 161 31.81 -10.09 -6.89
N THR A 162 31.40 -10.76 -5.81
CA THR A 162 30.05 -11.33 -5.63
C THR A 162 28.97 -10.25 -5.59
N LEU A 163 29.20 -9.15 -4.87
CA LEU A 163 28.26 -8.02 -4.83
C LEU A 163 28.07 -7.40 -6.22
N ILE A 164 29.15 -7.25 -6.98
CA ILE A 164 29.10 -6.70 -8.34
C ILE A 164 28.41 -7.68 -9.30
N SER A 165 28.69 -8.98 -9.20
CA SER A 165 28.11 -10.01 -10.08
C SER A 165 26.62 -10.24 -9.80
N LEU A 166 26.18 -10.10 -8.55
CA LEU A 166 24.77 -10.22 -8.17
C LEU A 166 23.94 -8.96 -8.46
N ALA A 167 24.57 -7.80 -8.64
CA ALA A 167 23.84 -6.54 -8.82
C ALA A 167 22.86 -6.55 -10.02
N PRO A 168 23.22 -7.05 -11.22
CA PRO A 168 22.28 -7.13 -12.34
C PRO A 168 21.08 -8.04 -12.05
N VAL A 169 21.33 -9.20 -11.42
CA VAL A 169 20.27 -10.16 -11.07
C VAL A 169 19.35 -9.58 -10.00
N SER A 170 19.91 -9.00 -8.94
CA SER A 170 19.13 -8.34 -7.89
C SER A 170 18.26 -7.21 -8.44
N LEU A 171 18.81 -6.39 -9.35
CA LEU A 171 18.06 -5.32 -10.00
C LEU A 171 16.91 -5.86 -10.86
N LEU A 172 17.16 -6.90 -11.67
CA LEU A 172 16.11 -7.48 -12.48
C LEU A 172 15.04 -8.14 -11.62
N SER A 173 15.42 -8.93 -10.60
CA SER A 173 14.49 -9.52 -9.64
C SER A 173 13.65 -8.44 -8.96
N MET A 174 14.25 -7.34 -8.53
CA MET A 174 13.51 -6.21 -7.95
C MET A 174 12.52 -5.61 -8.95
N ILE A 175 12.91 -5.39 -10.22
CA ILE A 175 12.01 -4.89 -11.27
C ILE A 175 10.85 -5.87 -11.48
N ALA A 176 11.13 -7.17 -11.58
CA ALA A 176 10.14 -8.20 -11.81
C ALA A 176 9.15 -8.31 -10.65
N THR A 177 9.62 -8.27 -9.40
CA THR A 177 8.78 -8.28 -8.20
C THR A 177 7.92 -7.02 -8.11
N LEU A 178 8.50 -5.83 -8.27
CA LEU A 178 7.75 -4.56 -8.22
C LEU A 178 6.71 -4.47 -9.33
N PHE A 179 7.07 -4.90 -10.55
CA PHE A 179 6.18 -4.92 -11.69
C PHE A 179 5.03 -5.89 -11.48
N THR A 180 5.33 -7.13 -11.06
CA THR A 180 4.32 -8.14 -10.78
C THR A 180 3.36 -7.69 -9.68
N ALA A 181 3.89 -7.21 -8.55
CA ALA A 181 3.08 -6.69 -7.46
C ALA A 181 2.20 -5.52 -7.93
N SER A 182 2.73 -4.62 -8.76
CA SER A 182 1.96 -3.49 -9.32
C SER A 182 0.84 -3.95 -10.24
N VAL A 183 1.11 -4.88 -11.17
CA VAL A 183 0.11 -5.42 -12.10
C VAL A 183 -0.99 -6.15 -11.34
N VAL A 184 -0.62 -7.01 -10.37
CA VAL A 184 -1.57 -7.75 -9.54
C VAL A 184 -2.40 -6.80 -8.67
N THR A 185 -1.79 -5.75 -8.11
CA THR A 185 -2.49 -4.68 -7.37
C THR A 185 -3.60 -4.05 -8.18
N VAL A 186 -3.34 -3.72 -9.43
CA VAL A 186 -4.34 -3.08 -10.31
C VAL A 186 -5.50 -4.00 -10.58
N ILE A 187 -5.20 -5.23 -10.97
CA ILE A 187 -6.20 -6.24 -11.33
C ILE A 187 -7.12 -6.55 -10.15
N ILE A 188 -6.57 -6.65 -8.94
CA ILE A 188 -7.31 -7.04 -7.74
C ILE A 188 -8.00 -5.87 -7.08
N SER A 189 -7.46 -4.65 -7.18
CA SER A 189 -8.04 -3.45 -6.55
C SER A 189 -9.52 -3.24 -6.88
N ARG A 190 -9.98 -3.68 -8.06
CA ARG A 190 -11.39 -3.58 -8.49
C ARG A 190 -12.26 -4.74 -8.07
N SER A 191 -11.71 -5.94 -7.99
CA SER A 191 -12.40 -7.09 -7.39
C SER A 191 -12.69 -6.81 -5.91
N VAL A 192 -11.75 -6.15 -5.21
CA VAL A 192 -11.94 -5.67 -3.82
C VAL A 192 -13.13 -4.70 -3.69
N LEU A 193 -13.47 -3.95 -4.75
CA LEU A 193 -14.60 -3.03 -4.79
C LEU A 193 -15.95 -3.71 -5.11
N GLY A 194 -16.02 -5.05 -5.09
CA GLY A 194 -17.26 -5.82 -5.10
C GLY A 194 -17.94 -5.98 -6.46
N ARG A 195 -17.27 -5.59 -7.57
CA ARG A 195 -17.79 -5.84 -8.92
C ARG A 195 -17.31 -7.22 -9.41
N PRO A 196 -18.21 -8.11 -9.89
CA PRO A 196 -17.79 -9.35 -10.52
C PRO A 196 -17.06 -9.02 -11.82
N THR A 197 -15.76 -9.27 -11.87
CA THR A 197 -14.93 -9.06 -13.06
C THR A 197 -14.30 -10.38 -13.50
N THR A 198 -14.37 -10.69 -14.80
CA THR A 198 -13.65 -11.85 -15.34
C THR A 198 -12.16 -11.54 -15.50
N LEU A 199 -11.34 -12.58 -15.68
CA LEU A 199 -9.91 -12.42 -15.99
C LEU A 199 -9.72 -11.54 -17.24
N ALA A 200 -10.53 -11.76 -18.28
CA ALA A 200 -10.42 -11.03 -19.53
C ALA A 200 -10.73 -9.53 -19.36
N ASP A 201 -11.76 -9.19 -18.58
CA ASP A 201 -12.16 -7.79 -18.34
C ASP A 201 -11.07 -7.02 -17.58
N SER A 202 -10.54 -7.62 -16.51
CA SER A 202 -9.48 -7.00 -15.71
C SER A 202 -8.19 -6.81 -16.52
N TRP A 203 -7.86 -7.75 -17.40
CA TRP A 203 -6.69 -7.62 -18.28
C TRP A 203 -6.87 -6.58 -19.38
N ALA A 204 -8.04 -6.55 -20.04
CA ALA A 204 -8.34 -5.60 -21.11
C ALA A 204 -8.24 -4.14 -20.63
N GLU A 205 -8.53 -3.92 -19.36
CA GLU A 205 -8.40 -2.60 -18.74
C GLU A 205 -6.98 -2.29 -18.24
N ALA A 206 -6.25 -3.29 -17.73
CA ALA A 206 -4.87 -3.11 -17.27
C ALA A 206 -3.86 -2.97 -18.44
N ARG A 207 -4.07 -3.68 -19.56
CA ARG A 207 -3.11 -3.76 -20.68
C ARG A 207 -2.59 -2.41 -21.21
N PRO A 208 -3.39 -1.32 -21.38
CA PRO A 208 -2.88 -0.08 -21.98
C PRO A 208 -1.92 0.65 -21.04
N ARG A 209 -1.86 0.20 -19.80
CA ARG A 209 -1.21 0.85 -18.68
C ARG A 209 -0.04 0.04 -18.12
N VAL A 210 0.16 -1.18 -18.63
CA VAL A 210 1.31 -2.04 -18.33
C VAL A 210 2.64 -1.34 -18.68
N LEU A 211 2.73 -0.67 -19.84
CA LEU A 211 3.95 0.04 -20.23
C LEU A 211 4.29 1.23 -19.30
N PRO A 212 3.35 2.14 -18.96
CA PRO A 212 3.58 3.14 -17.93
C PRO A 212 3.94 2.56 -16.56
N LEU A 213 3.33 1.44 -16.15
CA LEU A 213 3.70 0.75 -14.91
C LEU A 213 5.12 0.20 -14.95
N LEU A 214 5.52 -0.42 -16.07
CA LEU A 214 6.89 -0.88 -16.28
C LEU A 214 7.87 0.29 -16.22
N GLY A 215 7.53 1.42 -16.84
CA GLY A 215 8.31 2.66 -16.74
C GLY A 215 8.45 3.16 -15.30
N LEU A 216 7.36 3.13 -14.52
CA LEU A 216 7.40 3.48 -13.09
C LEU A 216 8.27 2.51 -12.29
N THR A 217 8.11 1.20 -12.49
CA THR A 217 8.84 0.18 -11.72
C THR A 217 10.32 0.20 -12.04
N VAL A 218 10.68 0.32 -13.32
CA VAL A 218 12.07 0.51 -13.77
C VAL A 218 12.65 1.81 -13.21
N LEU A 219 11.91 2.92 -13.24
CA LEU A 219 12.38 4.19 -12.68
C LEU A 219 12.65 4.07 -11.18
N VAL A 220 11.72 3.52 -10.41
CA VAL A 220 11.89 3.30 -8.97
C VAL A 220 13.08 2.37 -8.71
N ALA A 221 13.19 1.27 -9.46
CA ALA A 221 14.29 0.33 -9.35
C ALA A 221 15.66 0.99 -9.61
N VAL A 222 15.76 1.80 -10.67
CA VAL A 222 16.98 2.55 -11.02
C VAL A 222 17.32 3.58 -9.95
N ILE A 223 16.32 4.29 -9.39
CA ILE A 223 16.56 5.22 -8.27
C ILE A 223 17.14 4.47 -7.07
N MET A 224 16.57 3.32 -6.70
CA MET A 224 17.06 2.51 -5.59
C MET A 224 18.48 1.98 -5.84
N ALA A 225 18.73 1.48 -7.05
CA ALA A 225 20.06 1.01 -7.45
C ALA A 225 21.10 2.14 -7.46
N ALA A 226 20.74 3.33 -7.93
CA ALA A 226 21.62 4.50 -7.92
C ALA A 226 21.96 4.93 -6.50
N ILE A 227 20.99 4.95 -5.58
CA ILE A 227 21.23 5.25 -4.17
C ILE A 227 22.18 4.23 -3.55
N MET A 228 21.99 2.94 -3.84
CA MET A 228 22.87 1.89 -3.35
C MET A 228 24.29 2.02 -3.94
N ALA A 229 24.40 2.28 -5.24
CA ALA A 229 25.68 2.47 -5.92
C ALA A 229 26.43 3.69 -5.39
N VAL A 230 25.74 4.81 -5.13
CA VAL A 230 26.33 6.01 -4.53
C VAL A 230 26.73 5.79 -3.08
N GLY A 231 25.93 5.03 -2.31
CA GLY A 231 26.23 4.69 -0.92
C GLY A 231 27.47 3.81 -0.79
N ILE A 232 27.51 2.68 -1.49
CA ILE A 232 28.59 1.68 -1.33
C ILE A 232 29.79 1.96 -2.24
N GLY A 233 29.56 2.53 -3.43
CA GLY A 233 30.54 2.69 -4.50
C GLY A 233 31.87 3.30 -4.06
N PRO A 234 31.90 4.42 -3.31
CA PRO A 234 33.14 5.01 -2.82
C PRO A 234 33.99 4.05 -1.98
N GLY A 235 33.34 3.26 -1.11
CA GLY A 235 34.03 2.27 -0.28
C GLY A 235 34.57 1.10 -1.09
N LEU A 236 33.82 0.62 -2.09
CA LEU A 236 34.29 -0.43 -3.00
C LEU A 236 35.49 0.04 -3.82
N LEU A 237 35.49 1.29 -4.32
CA LEU A 237 36.59 1.82 -5.12
C LEU A 237 37.91 1.92 -4.35
N LEU A 238 37.86 2.13 -3.03
CA LEU A 238 39.05 2.24 -2.18
C LEU A 238 39.79 0.90 -1.96
N GLY A 239 39.10 -0.24 -2.00
CA GLY A 239 39.73 -1.58 -1.93
C GLY A 239 40.62 -1.82 -0.69
N SER A 240 40.34 -1.15 0.43
CA SER A 240 41.10 -1.22 1.68
C SER A 240 40.19 -1.49 2.88
N GLU A 241 40.76 -1.77 4.06
CA GLU A 241 39.98 -1.93 5.31
C GLU A 241 39.14 -0.67 5.62
N ALA A 242 39.71 0.52 5.42
CA ALA A 242 38.99 1.78 5.52
C ALA A 242 37.89 1.90 4.45
N GLY A 243 38.14 1.38 3.24
CA GLY A 243 37.14 1.28 2.18
C GLY A 243 35.97 0.36 2.55
N ALA A 244 36.22 -0.78 3.19
CA ALA A 244 35.18 -1.69 3.68
C ALA A 244 34.32 -1.04 4.76
N ALA A 245 34.93 -0.33 5.72
CA ALA A 245 34.20 0.43 6.72
C ALA A 245 33.32 1.53 6.09
N LEU A 246 33.85 2.24 5.08
CA LEU A 246 33.10 3.25 4.33
C LEU A 246 31.95 2.64 3.53
N ALA A 247 32.16 1.49 2.87
CA ALA A 247 31.14 0.75 2.14
C ALA A 247 29.99 0.32 3.07
N PHE A 248 30.33 -0.15 4.28
CA PHE A 248 29.34 -0.53 5.29
C PHE A 248 28.52 0.66 5.79
N LEU A 249 29.17 1.77 6.12
CA LEU A 249 28.47 3.01 6.54
C LEU A 249 27.58 3.55 5.41
N GLY A 250 28.10 3.54 4.18
CA GLY A 250 27.37 3.95 2.98
C GLY A 250 26.18 3.04 2.69
N PHE A 251 26.32 1.73 2.86
CA PHE A 251 25.22 0.76 2.78
C PHE A 251 24.13 1.04 3.81
N ALA A 252 24.50 1.29 5.07
CA ALA A 252 23.55 1.60 6.13
C ALA A 252 22.79 2.90 5.83
N ALA A 253 23.49 3.95 5.40
CA ALA A 253 22.86 5.21 4.99
C ALA A 253 21.94 5.03 3.78
N ALA A 254 22.37 4.27 2.76
CA ALA A 254 21.56 3.96 1.59
C ALA A 254 20.28 3.21 1.97
N CYS A 255 20.37 2.21 2.86
CA CYS A 255 19.21 1.47 3.37
C CYS A 255 18.18 2.39 4.04
N VAL A 256 18.62 3.36 4.86
CA VAL A 256 17.72 4.34 5.50
C VAL A 256 16.99 5.19 4.46
N VAL A 257 17.71 5.70 3.45
CA VAL A 257 17.13 6.50 2.37
C VAL A 257 16.17 5.67 1.52
N MET A 258 16.55 4.45 1.16
CA MET A 258 15.72 3.52 0.39
C MET A 258 14.44 3.18 1.14
N LEU A 259 14.52 2.93 2.45
CA LEU A 259 13.34 2.70 3.28
C LEU A 259 12.41 3.91 3.28
N TRP A 260 12.97 5.11 3.45
CA TRP A 260 12.21 6.36 3.40
C TRP A 260 11.49 6.57 2.05
N LEU A 261 12.17 6.30 0.94
CA LEU A 261 11.61 6.40 -0.40
C LEU A 261 10.59 5.30 -0.70
N ASN A 262 10.84 4.06 -0.25
CA ASN A 262 9.92 2.95 -0.43
C ASN A 262 8.56 3.27 0.18
N VAL A 263 8.53 3.76 1.42
CA VAL A 263 7.29 4.20 2.08
C VAL A 263 6.67 5.40 1.36
N SER A 264 7.49 6.38 0.95
CA SER A 264 7.00 7.58 0.26
C SER A 264 6.38 7.30 -1.11
N PHE A 265 6.85 6.26 -1.81
CA PHE A 265 6.41 5.86 -3.15
C PHE A 265 5.54 4.61 -3.20
N ALA A 266 5.18 4.04 -2.04
CA ALA A 266 4.33 2.85 -1.95
C ALA A 266 2.98 3.00 -2.66
N LEU A 267 2.46 4.23 -2.76
CA LEU A 267 1.16 4.54 -3.38
C LEU A 267 1.29 5.05 -4.83
N ALA A 268 2.47 5.00 -5.44
CA ALA A 268 2.69 5.50 -6.79
C ALA A 268 2.00 4.63 -7.86
N ALA A 269 2.07 3.30 -7.74
CA ALA A 269 1.41 2.37 -8.66
C ALA A 269 -0.13 2.56 -8.69
N PRO A 270 -0.85 2.56 -7.56
CA PRO A 270 -2.30 2.83 -7.58
C PRO A 270 -2.62 4.26 -8.06
N ALA A 271 -1.80 5.27 -7.75
CA ALA A 271 -2.00 6.63 -8.28
C ALA A 271 -1.87 6.70 -9.81
N LEU A 272 -0.85 6.06 -10.39
CA LEU A 272 -0.63 6.04 -11.84
C LEU A 272 -1.82 5.42 -12.58
N MET A 273 -2.39 4.36 -11.99
CA MET A 273 -3.44 3.55 -12.60
C MET A 273 -4.83 4.13 -12.41
N LEU A 274 -5.18 4.43 -11.16
CA LEU A 274 -6.54 4.86 -10.80
C LEU A 274 -6.77 6.33 -11.14
N GLU A 275 -5.75 7.19 -10.98
CA GLU A 275 -5.85 8.62 -11.34
C GLU A 275 -5.34 8.91 -12.75
N ARG A 276 -4.94 7.87 -13.51
CA ARG A 276 -4.45 7.97 -14.90
C ARG A 276 -3.29 8.94 -15.10
N GLN A 277 -2.50 9.19 -14.04
CA GLN A 277 -1.40 10.15 -14.02
C GLN A 277 -0.17 9.67 -14.81
N SER A 278 0.71 10.61 -15.16
CA SER A 278 2.06 10.29 -15.65
C SER A 278 2.95 9.77 -14.52
N ILE A 279 4.07 9.13 -14.87
CA ILE A 279 5.00 8.51 -13.90
C ILE A 279 5.44 9.49 -12.80
N VAL A 280 5.93 10.67 -13.19
CA VAL A 280 6.42 11.69 -12.25
C VAL A 280 5.28 12.28 -11.42
N ALA A 281 4.11 12.50 -12.03
CA ALA A 281 2.93 12.97 -11.31
C ALA A 281 2.48 11.97 -10.25
N ALA A 282 2.47 10.66 -10.58
CA ALA A 282 2.13 9.59 -9.66
C ALA A 282 3.09 9.49 -8.46
N LEU A 283 4.40 9.66 -8.69
CA LEU A 283 5.40 9.70 -7.60
C LEU A 283 5.18 10.91 -6.67
N ARG A 284 4.99 12.10 -7.24
CA ARG A 284 4.70 13.32 -6.47
C ARG A 284 3.41 13.19 -5.67
N ARG A 285 2.39 12.58 -6.29
CA ARG A 285 1.10 12.30 -5.69
C ARG A 285 1.23 11.33 -4.51
N SER A 286 1.94 10.22 -4.68
CA SER A 286 2.23 9.26 -3.61
C SER A 286 2.91 9.95 -2.42
N ALA A 287 3.97 10.73 -2.69
CA ALA A 287 4.69 11.44 -1.65
C ALA A 287 3.79 12.45 -0.92
N LYS A 288 2.86 13.12 -1.62
CA LYS A 288 1.89 14.03 -1.01
C LYS A 288 0.88 13.29 -0.12
N LEU A 289 0.39 12.13 -0.55
CA LEU A 289 -0.57 11.32 0.23
C LEU A 289 0.06 10.77 1.51
N VAL A 290 1.30 10.30 1.44
CA VAL A 290 2.03 9.73 2.59
C VAL A 290 2.57 10.82 3.53
N ARG A 291 2.74 12.08 3.05
CA ARG A 291 3.24 13.19 3.87
C ARG A 291 2.37 13.41 5.11
N GLY A 292 2.96 13.31 6.30
CA GLY A 292 2.28 13.42 7.60
C GLY A 292 1.55 12.16 8.07
N ALA A 293 1.52 11.09 7.26
CA ALA A 293 1.06 9.75 7.67
C ALA A 293 2.18 8.69 7.57
N TRP A 294 3.43 9.14 7.36
CA TRP A 294 4.58 8.29 7.03
C TRP A 294 4.77 7.12 8.00
N TRP A 295 4.74 7.37 9.32
CA TRP A 295 4.91 6.32 10.34
C TRP A 295 3.80 5.27 10.32
N ARG A 296 2.56 5.69 10.03
CA ARG A 296 1.43 4.78 9.91
C ARG A 296 1.56 3.93 8.65
N THR A 297 1.89 4.55 7.51
CA THR A 297 2.16 3.83 6.25
C THR A 297 3.31 2.86 6.42
N PHE A 298 4.41 3.29 7.03
CA PHE A 298 5.56 2.43 7.37
C PHE A 298 5.13 1.26 8.25
N GLY A 299 4.39 1.47 9.34
CA GLY A 299 3.95 0.39 10.22
C GLY A 299 3.07 -0.65 9.52
N ILE A 300 2.15 -0.21 8.65
CA ILE A 300 1.32 -1.11 7.85
C ILE A 300 2.19 -1.92 6.88
N LEU A 301 3.06 -1.25 6.13
CA LEU A 301 3.96 -1.91 5.17
C LEU A 301 4.95 -2.85 5.86
N ALA A 302 5.52 -2.45 6.99
CA ALA A 302 6.45 -3.26 7.78
C ALA A 302 5.76 -4.54 8.28
N LEU A 303 4.53 -4.45 8.78
CA LEU A 303 3.77 -5.63 9.19
C LEU A 303 3.42 -6.51 8.00
N THR A 304 2.97 -5.93 6.88
CA THR A 304 2.71 -6.69 5.65
C THR A 304 3.96 -7.42 5.17
N TYR A 305 5.10 -6.72 5.10
CA TYR A 305 6.37 -7.32 4.69
C TYR A 305 6.87 -8.39 5.67
N LEU A 306 6.68 -8.20 6.97
CA LEU A 306 6.99 -9.21 7.98
C LEU A 306 6.16 -10.49 7.77
N LEU A 307 4.84 -10.36 7.57
CA LEU A 307 3.97 -11.50 7.32
C LEU A 307 4.35 -12.24 6.03
N THR A 308 4.63 -11.50 4.95
CA THR A 308 5.05 -12.11 3.68
C THR A 308 6.43 -12.75 3.78
N PHE A 309 7.34 -12.16 4.56
CA PHE A 309 8.66 -12.71 4.83
C PHE A 309 8.55 -14.04 5.57
N LEU A 310 7.74 -14.12 6.64
CA LEU A 310 7.51 -15.35 7.37
C LEU A 310 6.89 -16.44 6.50
N LEU A 311 5.91 -16.08 5.64
CA LEU A 311 5.29 -17.02 4.72
C LEU A 311 6.29 -17.55 3.67
N THR A 312 7.13 -16.67 3.12
CA THR A 312 8.19 -17.04 2.19
C THR A 312 9.16 -18.00 2.87
N PHE A 313 9.67 -17.62 4.03
CA PHE A 313 10.63 -18.43 4.79
C PHE A 313 10.07 -19.82 5.12
N LEU A 314 8.81 -19.90 5.56
CA LEU A 314 8.14 -21.16 5.90
C LEU A 314 8.07 -22.13 4.72
N VAL A 315 7.83 -21.64 3.51
CA VAL A 315 7.71 -22.47 2.31
C VAL A 315 9.07 -22.69 1.64
N SER A 316 9.95 -21.70 1.60
CA SER A 316 11.26 -21.85 0.96
C SER A 316 12.14 -22.90 1.64
N ILE A 317 12.06 -23.09 2.96
CA ILE A 317 12.85 -24.10 3.69
C ILE A 317 12.65 -25.52 3.15
N PRO A 318 11.43 -26.10 3.13
CA PRO A 318 11.23 -27.47 2.66
C PRO A 318 11.59 -27.62 1.19
N PHE A 319 11.28 -26.63 0.35
CA PHE A 319 11.67 -26.67 -1.06
C PHE A 319 13.19 -26.63 -1.24
N THR A 320 13.91 -25.83 -0.47
CA THR A 320 15.38 -25.80 -0.50
C THR A 320 15.95 -27.14 -0.01
N ALA A 321 15.40 -27.73 1.05
CA ALA A 321 15.83 -29.05 1.52
C ALA A 321 15.64 -30.14 0.47
N ILE A 322 14.47 -30.16 -0.19
CA ILE A 322 14.18 -31.11 -1.30
C ILE A 322 15.11 -30.83 -2.48
N ALA A 323 15.35 -29.56 -2.81
CA ALA A 323 16.22 -29.15 -3.90
C ALA A 323 17.66 -29.64 -3.70
N VAL A 324 18.21 -29.48 -2.50
CA VAL A 324 19.55 -29.97 -2.14
C VAL A 324 19.66 -31.48 -2.30
N ILE A 325 18.68 -32.23 -1.80
CA ILE A 325 18.65 -33.69 -1.93
C ILE A 325 18.53 -34.11 -3.40
N ALA A 326 17.69 -33.43 -4.18
CA ALA A 326 17.44 -33.76 -5.58
C ALA A 326 18.61 -33.40 -6.50
N ASP A 327 19.37 -32.35 -6.18
CA ASP A 327 20.55 -31.91 -6.94
C ASP A 327 21.81 -32.69 -6.56
N GLY A 328 21.83 -33.30 -5.37
CA GLY A 328 23.01 -33.96 -4.82
C GLY A 328 24.07 -32.98 -4.31
N THR A 329 23.73 -31.70 -4.19
CA THR A 329 24.59 -30.65 -3.62
C THR A 329 24.81 -30.90 -2.13
N GLU A 330 26.02 -30.68 -1.63
CA GLU A 330 26.23 -30.70 -0.19
C GLU A 330 25.66 -29.42 0.44
N VAL A 331 25.15 -29.53 1.67
CA VAL A 331 24.64 -28.37 2.41
C VAL A 331 25.75 -27.34 2.64
N SER A 332 27.00 -27.80 2.81
CA SER A 332 28.22 -26.98 2.89
C SER A 332 28.38 -26.06 1.68
N ASP A 333 28.06 -26.53 0.48
CA ASP A 333 28.22 -25.74 -0.76
C ASP A 333 27.25 -24.57 -0.84
N LEU A 334 26.08 -24.67 -0.19
CA LEU A 334 25.14 -23.55 -0.09
C LEU A 334 25.65 -22.42 0.81
N PHE A 335 26.47 -22.77 1.81
CA PHE A 335 27.00 -21.83 2.80
C PHE A 335 28.48 -21.49 2.54
N GLY A 336 29.12 -22.10 1.55
CA GLY A 336 30.56 -22.06 1.29
C GLY A 336 31.12 -20.74 0.73
N GLY A 337 30.31 -19.68 0.62
CA GLY A 337 30.76 -18.37 0.12
C GLY A 337 31.08 -18.31 -1.38
N THR A 338 31.39 -19.45 -2.01
CA THR A 338 31.34 -19.65 -3.46
C THR A 338 29.91 -19.87 -3.87
N ALA A 339 29.39 -19.10 -4.85
CA ALA A 339 28.07 -19.36 -5.39
C ALA A 339 28.05 -20.82 -5.92
N PRO A 340 27.23 -21.72 -5.37
CA PRO A 340 27.22 -23.10 -5.83
C PRO A 340 26.88 -23.12 -7.32
N SER A 341 27.55 -23.96 -8.11
CA SER A 341 27.15 -24.21 -9.50
C SER A 341 25.87 -25.03 -9.46
N VAL A 342 24.74 -24.36 -9.27
CA VAL A 342 23.49 -25.03 -8.94
C VAL A 342 22.92 -25.76 -10.16
N GLY A 343 22.55 -27.03 -9.99
CA GLY A 343 21.98 -27.84 -11.05
C GLY A 343 20.53 -27.47 -11.36
N TRP A 344 20.05 -27.99 -12.50
CA TRP A 344 18.66 -27.85 -12.91
C TRP A 344 17.66 -28.39 -11.88
N PRO A 345 17.88 -29.56 -11.24
CA PRO A 345 17.00 -30.04 -10.18
C PRO A 345 16.77 -29.02 -9.07
N PHE A 346 17.83 -28.39 -8.56
CA PHE A 346 17.67 -27.38 -7.52
C PHE A 346 16.90 -26.14 -8.01
N LEU A 347 17.25 -25.61 -9.19
CA LEU A 347 16.59 -24.41 -9.75
C LEU A 347 15.10 -24.66 -10.01
N ILE A 348 14.75 -25.85 -10.49
CA ILE A 348 13.36 -26.24 -10.75
C ILE A 348 12.60 -26.38 -9.44
N VAL A 349 13.13 -27.10 -8.46
CA VAL A 349 12.45 -27.34 -7.19
C VAL A 349 12.26 -26.04 -6.40
N THR A 350 13.31 -25.23 -6.26
CA THR A 350 13.20 -23.91 -5.60
C THR A 350 12.29 -22.96 -6.36
N GLY A 351 12.33 -22.99 -7.70
CA GLY A 351 11.43 -22.23 -8.55
C GLY A 351 9.95 -22.59 -8.36
N ILE A 352 9.62 -23.88 -8.23
CA ILE A 352 8.25 -24.32 -7.91
C ILE A 352 7.81 -23.76 -6.56
N GLY A 353 8.68 -23.84 -5.54
CA GLY A 353 8.42 -23.25 -4.22
C GLY A 353 8.12 -21.75 -4.31
N GLU A 354 8.95 -21.00 -5.03
CA GLU A 354 8.79 -19.56 -5.22
C GLU A 354 7.50 -19.20 -5.97
N VAL A 355 7.13 -19.97 -7.00
CA VAL A 355 5.86 -19.78 -7.71
C VAL A 355 4.68 -19.98 -6.77
N ILE A 356 4.69 -21.04 -5.96
CA ILE A 356 3.60 -21.33 -5.00
C ILE A 356 3.46 -20.19 -4.00
N VAL A 357 4.56 -19.75 -3.41
CA VAL A 357 4.57 -18.65 -2.42
C VAL A 357 4.05 -17.36 -3.03
N SER A 358 4.64 -16.95 -4.15
CA SER A 358 4.34 -15.67 -4.80
C SER A 358 2.90 -15.61 -5.32
N THR A 359 2.35 -16.76 -5.76
CA THR A 359 0.93 -16.91 -6.11
C THR A 359 0.00 -16.50 -4.97
N LEU A 360 0.37 -16.77 -3.72
CA LEU A 360 -0.40 -16.40 -2.53
C LEU A 360 -0.11 -14.98 -2.03
N ILE A 361 1.16 -14.55 -2.10
CA ILE A 361 1.60 -13.26 -1.57
C ILE A 361 1.10 -12.09 -2.40
N TYR A 362 1.23 -12.14 -3.73
CA TYR A 362 0.93 -10.97 -4.57
C TYR A 362 -0.51 -10.47 -4.40
N PRO A 363 -1.54 -11.34 -4.37
CA PRO A 363 -2.91 -10.90 -4.11
C PRO A 363 -3.13 -10.25 -2.74
N PHE A 364 -2.46 -10.76 -1.72
CA PHE A 364 -2.55 -10.19 -0.38
C PHE A 364 -1.94 -8.79 -0.32
N VAL A 365 -0.71 -8.63 -0.83
CA VAL A 365 -0.03 -7.32 -0.90
C VAL A 365 -0.84 -6.34 -1.74
N ALA A 366 -1.40 -6.80 -2.87
CA ALA A 366 -2.29 -6.02 -3.72
C ALA A 366 -3.51 -5.47 -2.97
N GLY A 367 -4.19 -6.32 -2.20
CA GLY A 367 -5.32 -5.91 -1.38
C GLY A 367 -4.94 -4.87 -0.33
N VAL A 368 -3.81 -5.07 0.36
CA VAL A 368 -3.29 -4.10 1.34
C VAL A 368 -2.99 -2.76 0.68
N MET A 369 -2.28 -2.75 -0.45
CA MET A 369 -1.92 -1.52 -1.15
C MET A 369 -3.14 -0.76 -1.67
N ALA A 370 -4.15 -1.48 -2.19
CA ALA A 370 -5.41 -0.87 -2.62
C ALA A 370 -6.17 -0.24 -1.45
N LEU A 371 -6.29 -0.94 -0.32
CA LEU A 371 -6.97 -0.44 0.87
C LEU A 371 -6.22 0.73 1.52
N LEU A 372 -4.89 0.65 1.58
CA LEU A 372 -4.04 1.72 2.08
C LEU A 372 -4.16 2.98 1.21
N TYR A 373 -4.22 2.81 -0.11
CA TYR A 373 -4.46 3.91 -1.04
C TYR A 373 -5.82 4.57 -0.79
N MET A 374 -6.88 3.78 -0.68
CA MET A 374 -8.23 4.29 -0.40
C MET A 374 -8.33 4.96 0.97
N ASP A 375 -7.73 4.38 2.02
CA ASP A 375 -7.66 4.97 3.36
C ASP A 375 -6.99 6.35 3.33
N GLN A 376 -5.86 6.49 2.63
CA GLN A 376 -5.18 7.79 2.52
C GLN A 376 -6.00 8.81 1.74
N ARG A 377 -6.71 8.41 0.69
CA ARG A 377 -7.61 9.31 -0.03
C ARG A 377 -8.80 9.75 0.83
N ILE A 378 -9.41 8.85 1.59
CA ILE A 378 -10.47 9.20 2.54
C ILE A 378 -9.96 10.22 3.57
N ARG A 379 -8.81 9.96 4.19
CA ARG A 379 -8.24 10.83 5.24
C ARG A 379 -7.78 12.19 4.74
N ARG A 380 -7.24 12.26 3.51
CA ARG A 380 -6.60 13.48 2.98
C ARG A 380 -7.49 14.30 2.06
N GLU A 381 -8.51 13.68 1.48
CA GLU A 381 -9.32 14.29 0.41
C GLU A 381 -10.81 14.33 0.74
N ALA A 382 -11.21 13.87 1.93
CA ALA A 382 -12.61 13.81 2.36
C ALA A 382 -13.51 13.10 1.35
N LEU A 383 -12.99 12.01 0.74
CA LEU A 383 -13.72 11.18 -0.23
C LEU A 383 -15.01 10.59 0.38
N ASP A 384 -15.05 10.46 1.70
CA ASP A 384 -16.25 10.10 2.47
C ASP A 384 -17.41 11.08 2.24
N LEU A 385 -17.14 12.37 2.01
CA LEU A 385 -18.16 13.39 1.73
C LEU A 385 -18.75 13.26 0.32
N ASP A 386 -17.89 13.01 -0.67
CA ASP A 386 -18.32 12.78 -2.05
C ASP A 386 -19.08 11.46 -2.20
N LEU A 387 -18.66 10.42 -1.46
CA LEU A 387 -19.35 9.14 -1.41
C LEU A 387 -20.67 9.23 -0.62
N ALA A 388 -20.73 10.01 0.47
CA ALA A 388 -21.96 10.28 1.20
C ALA A 388 -22.99 11.06 0.35
N ARG A 389 -22.51 12.01 -0.46
CA ARG A 389 -23.32 12.74 -1.44
C ARG A 389 -23.80 11.81 -2.56
N ALA A 390 -22.94 10.95 -3.11
CA ALA A 390 -23.31 9.98 -4.14
C ALA A 390 -24.24 8.86 -3.63
N ALA A 391 -24.17 8.51 -2.33
CA ALA A 391 -25.04 7.54 -1.68
C ALA A 391 -26.37 8.15 -1.17
N GLY A 392 -26.60 9.46 -1.34
CA GLY A 392 -27.86 10.12 -1.00
C GLY A 392 -28.15 10.23 0.50
N LEU A 393 -27.13 10.31 1.35
CA LEU A 393 -27.34 10.42 2.81
C LEU A 393 -27.97 11.79 3.17
N PRO A 394 -28.96 11.85 4.09
CA PRO A 394 -29.59 13.10 4.50
C PRO A 394 -28.56 14.10 5.05
N GLY A 395 -28.54 15.33 4.53
CA GLY A 395 -27.63 16.40 4.94
C GLY A 395 -26.45 16.68 4.00
N TYR A 396 -26.28 15.90 2.92
CA TYR A 396 -25.20 16.10 1.92
C TYR A 396 -25.68 16.41 0.49
N GLY A 397 -27.00 16.46 0.25
CA GLY A 397 -27.60 16.82 -1.04
C GLY A 397 -27.52 18.32 -1.33
N ASP A 398 -27.42 18.67 -2.61
CA ASP A 398 -27.34 20.05 -3.09
C ASP A 398 -28.61 20.83 -2.71
N ASN A 399 -28.53 21.58 -1.61
CA ASN A 399 -29.38 22.74 -1.38
C ASN A 399 -28.91 23.89 -2.28
N THR A 400 -29.02 23.73 -3.59
CA THR A 400 -28.99 24.87 -4.52
C THR A 400 -30.44 25.25 -4.81
N PRO A 401 -30.98 26.32 -4.19
CA PRO A 401 -32.24 26.87 -4.66
C PRO A 401 -32.02 27.37 -6.09
N ARG A 402 -32.72 26.77 -7.05
CA ARG A 402 -32.84 27.34 -8.39
C ARG A 402 -33.64 28.63 -8.27
N SER A 403 -32.96 29.76 -8.40
CA SER A 403 -33.56 31.08 -8.65
C SER A 403 -33.66 31.32 -10.15
#